data_AF-A0AB35BJW4-F1
#
_entry.id   AF-A0AB35BJW4-F1
#
_cell.length_a   1.000
_cell.length_b   1.000
_cell.length_c   1.000
_cell.angle_alpha   90.00
_cell.angle_beta   90.00
_cell.angle_gamma   90.00
#
_symmetry.space_group_name_H-M   'P 1'
#
loop_
_entity.id
_entity.type
_entity.pdbx_description
1 polymer ?
#
loop_
_entity_poly.entity_id
_entity_poly.type
_entity_poly.pdbx_seq_one_letter_code
_entity_poly.pdbx_strand_id
1 'polypeptide(L)'
;MTATPTDIEFDRQIGALTEAGYPGLTGLADDDFAAALEPLRAVVLAHQESAADQGEDHIPFVLVVARTAQGASIDAHEAMSRTALGTQRGFADFEPAELARFLPIESVEVPDGIGYALLNVDTGTEYLNVTPATALTSLTERGSTGLTVAEGVALITVRPDMLRKNKCFSLLSSRCGDKRVPALWISQRRPKLGWCWNGNPHTWLGSASTAGRLPLP
;
A
#
# COMPACT_ATOMS: atom_id res chain seq x y z
N MET A 1 26.71 -16.89 3.63
CA MET A 1 25.77 -16.93 2.50
C MET A 1 25.56 -15.50 2.05
N THR A 2 25.61 -15.21 0.76
CA THR A 2 25.33 -13.86 0.24
C THR A 2 23.84 -13.57 0.38
N ALA A 3 23.45 -12.40 0.89
CA ALA A 3 22.04 -11.99 0.98
C ALA A 3 21.40 -12.00 -0.42
N THR A 4 20.16 -12.50 -0.52
CA THR A 4 19.41 -12.51 -1.78
C THR A 4 18.84 -11.11 -2.08
N PRO A 5 18.47 -10.78 -3.33
CA PRO A 5 17.82 -9.51 -3.63
C PRO A 5 16.56 -9.26 -2.79
N THR A 6 15.75 -10.31 -2.55
CA THR A 6 14.55 -10.25 -1.70
C THR A 6 14.90 -9.95 -0.25
N ASP A 7 15.99 -10.53 0.28
CA ASP A 7 16.47 -10.29 1.64
C ASP A 7 16.95 -8.85 1.83
N ILE A 8 17.70 -8.33 0.84
CA ILE A 8 18.15 -6.93 0.80
C ILE A 8 16.96 -5.97 0.72
N GLU A 9 15.95 -6.30 -0.10
CA GLU A 9 14.74 -5.49 -0.21
C GLU A 9 13.93 -5.50 1.09
N PHE A 10 13.89 -6.62 1.81
CA PHE A 10 13.19 -6.70 3.10
C PHE A 10 13.83 -5.75 4.12
N ASP A 11 15.15 -5.80 4.25
CA ASP A 11 15.90 -4.89 5.13
C ASP A 11 15.70 -3.43 4.74
N ARG A 12 15.70 -3.14 3.43
CA ARG A 12 15.46 -1.78 2.92
C ARG A 12 14.05 -1.28 3.28
N GLN A 13 13.02 -2.13 3.19
CA GLN A 13 11.65 -1.74 3.56
C GLN A 13 11.51 -1.51 5.07
N ILE A 14 12.13 -2.35 5.91
CA ILE A 14 12.18 -2.12 7.37
C ILE A 14 12.86 -0.77 7.66
N GLY A 15 14.01 -0.50 7.04
CA GLY A 15 14.71 0.78 7.18
C GLY A 15 13.84 1.97 6.76
N ALA A 16 13.17 1.88 5.61
CA ALA A 16 12.28 2.93 5.12
C ALA A 16 11.08 3.20 6.05
N LEU A 17 10.48 2.15 6.63
CA LEU A 17 9.39 2.30 7.61
C LEU A 17 9.89 2.95 8.92
N THR A 18 11.06 2.54 9.41
CA THR A 18 11.70 3.12 10.59
C THR A 18 12.03 4.60 10.37
N GLU A 19 12.64 4.96 9.25
CA GLU A 19 12.95 6.35 8.88
C GLU A 19 11.68 7.22 8.73
N ALA A 20 10.59 6.63 8.23
CA ALA A 20 9.29 7.29 8.16
C ALA A 20 8.61 7.48 9.54
N GLY A 21 9.12 6.82 10.59
CA GLY A 21 8.65 6.94 11.97
C GLY A 21 7.50 5.99 12.33
N TYR A 22 7.36 4.88 11.62
CA TYR A 22 6.35 3.85 11.95
C TYR A 22 6.51 3.20 13.33
N PRO A 23 7.72 3.01 13.90
CA PRO A 23 7.85 2.53 15.29
C PRO A 23 7.01 3.37 16.26
N GLY A 24 7.09 4.70 16.15
CA GLY A 24 6.29 5.62 16.95
C GLY A 24 4.78 5.53 16.70
N LEU A 25 4.34 5.27 15.46
CA LEU A 25 2.92 5.04 15.14
C LEU A 25 2.41 3.74 15.78
N THR A 26 3.28 2.75 15.94
CA THR A 26 2.92 1.47 16.55
C THR A 26 3.03 1.44 18.07
N GLY A 27 3.67 2.46 18.67
CA GLY A 27 3.99 2.48 20.10
C GLY A 27 5.17 1.58 20.49
N LEU A 28 6.06 1.25 19.55
CA LEU A 28 7.24 0.42 19.76
C LEU A 28 8.52 1.24 19.64
N ALA A 29 9.60 0.76 20.26
CA ALA A 29 10.96 1.19 19.94
C ALA A 29 11.41 0.60 18.60
N ASP A 30 12.40 1.21 17.95
CA ASP A 30 12.87 0.82 16.62
C ASP A 30 13.28 -0.67 16.55
N ASP A 31 14.02 -1.16 17.56
CA ASP A 31 14.47 -2.56 17.63
C ASP A 31 13.29 -3.54 17.80
N ASP A 32 12.33 -3.19 18.66
CA ASP A 32 11.12 -4.00 18.90
C ASP A 32 10.21 -4.01 17.68
N PHE A 33 10.12 -2.89 16.95
CA PHE A 33 9.39 -2.77 15.71
C PHE A 33 9.97 -3.68 14.62
N ALA A 34 11.29 -3.64 14.42
CA ALA A 34 11.96 -4.51 13.47
C ALA A 34 11.78 -5.99 13.84
N ALA A 35 11.96 -6.33 15.13
CA ALA A 35 11.75 -7.69 15.63
C ALA A 35 10.32 -8.20 15.45
N ALA A 36 9.31 -7.32 15.57
CA ALA A 36 7.91 -7.69 15.39
C ALA A 36 7.54 -8.03 13.93
N LEU A 37 8.26 -7.46 12.96
CA LEU A 37 8.05 -7.73 11.52
C LEU A 37 8.96 -8.84 10.98
N GLU A 38 10.07 -9.15 11.66
CA GLU A 38 11.05 -10.15 11.25
C GLU A 38 10.44 -11.53 10.89
N PRO A 39 9.40 -12.05 11.56
CA PRO A 39 8.76 -13.30 11.15
C PRO A 39 8.21 -13.30 9.70
N LEU A 40 7.89 -12.13 9.13
CA LEU A 40 7.48 -12.02 7.72
C LEU A 40 8.62 -12.34 6.75
N ARG A 41 9.89 -12.22 7.16
CA ARG A 41 11.04 -12.47 6.27
C ARG A 41 11.02 -13.87 5.72
N ALA A 42 10.83 -14.87 6.59
CA ALA A 42 10.78 -16.27 6.17
C ALA A 42 9.60 -16.53 5.22
N VAL A 43 8.46 -15.88 5.48
CA VAL A 43 7.22 -16.02 4.71
C VAL A 43 7.37 -15.41 3.30
N VAL A 44 8.00 -14.23 3.20
CA VAL A 44 8.31 -13.59 1.90
C VAL A 44 9.38 -14.37 1.13
N LEU A 45 10.47 -14.80 1.78
CA LEU A 45 11.54 -15.56 1.12
C LEU A 45 11.10 -16.94 0.62
N ALA A 46 10.09 -17.55 1.26
CA ALA A 46 9.52 -18.81 0.80
C ALA A 46 8.64 -18.66 -0.45
N HIS A 47 8.17 -17.45 -0.77
CA HIS A 47 7.27 -17.22 -1.89
C HIS A 47 8.06 -16.96 -3.19
N GLN A 48 8.00 -17.90 -4.13
CA GLN A 48 8.82 -17.89 -5.36
C GLN A 48 8.65 -16.62 -6.21
N GLU A 49 7.48 -15.99 -6.14
CA GLU A 49 7.16 -14.79 -6.92
C GLU A 49 7.70 -13.49 -6.32
N SER A 50 8.20 -13.51 -5.08
CA SER A 50 8.82 -12.36 -4.41
C SER A 50 10.19 -11.95 -4.98
N ALA A 51 10.62 -12.60 -6.07
CA ALA A 51 11.85 -12.30 -6.81
C ALA A 51 11.63 -12.07 -8.32
N ALA A 52 10.39 -12.18 -8.83
CA ALA A 52 10.12 -12.00 -10.25
C ALA A 52 10.07 -10.50 -10.59
N ASP A 53 10.83 -10.03 -11.58
CA ASP A 53 10.64 -8.71 -12.19
C ASP A 53 9.63 -8.85 -13.33
N GLN A 54 8.45 -8.23 -13.18
CA GLN A 54 7.36 -8.31 -14.16
C GLN A 54 7.11 -6.96 -14.86
N GLY A 55 8.04 -6.02 -14.76
CA GLY A 55 7.97 -4.73 -15.43
C GLY A 55 7.97 -3.54 -14.47
N GLU A 56 7.88 -2.34 -15.05
CA GLU A 56 8.15 -1.08 -14.34
C GLU A 56 7.11 -0.67 -13.28
N ASP A 57 5.97 -1.35 -13.23
CA ASP A 57 4.89 -1.10 -12.26
C ASP A 57 4.82 -2.16 -11.18
N HIS A 58 5.62 -3.22 -11.32
CA HIS A 58 5.60 -4.38 -10.45
C HIS A 58 6.52 -4.17 -9.24
N ILE A 59 6.01 -4.57 -8.08
CA ILE A 59 6.73 -4.63 -6.83
C ILE A 59 6.52 -6.04 -6.25
N PRO A 60 7.58 -6.85 -6.09
CA PRO A 60 7.42 -8.25 -5.69
C PRO A 60 6.74 -8.42 -4.34
N PHE A 61 7.01 -7.53 -3.38
CA PHE A 61 6.30 -7.48 -2.11
C PHE A 61 6.36 -6.09 -1.46
N VAL A 62 5.41 -5.82 -0.56
CA VAL A 62 5.37 -4.61 0.27
C VAL A 62 5.02 -5.00 1.71
N LEU A 63 5.85 -4.58 2.66
CA LEU A 63 5.52 -4.66 4.09
C LEU A 63 4.50 -3.58 4.44
N VAL A 64 3.39 -4.01 5.04
CA VAL A 64 2.29 -3.13 5.46
C VAL A 64 2.21 -3.17 6.97
N VAL A 65 2.31 -2.01 7.60
CA VAL A 65 2.07 -1.85 9.03
C VAL A 65 0.72 -1.17 9.18
N ALA A 66 -0.27 -1.93 9.66
CA ALA A 66 -1.67 -1.50 9.67
C ALA A 66 -2.23 -1.31 11.09
N ARG A 67 -1.57 -1.87 12.11
CA ARG A 67 -2.03 -1.82 13.50
C ARG A 67 -0.90 -1.42 14.44
N THR A 68 -1.27 -0.91 15.60
CA THR A 68 -0.38 -0.67 16.73
C THR A 68 -0.04 -1.98 17.44
N ALA A 69 0.95 -1.95 18.33
CA ALA A 69 1.26 -3.10 19.18
C ALA A 69 0.08 -3.51 20.09
N GLN A 70 -0.87 -2.60 20.33
CA GLN A 70 -2.10 -2.85 21.10
C GLN A 70 -3.29 -3.28 20.21
N GLY A 71 -3.08 -3.46 18.90
CA GLY A 71 -4.08 -3.97 17.95
C GLY A 71 -5.03 -2.92 17.37
N ALA A 72 -4.94 -1.65 17.79
CA ALA A 72 -5.69 -0.55 17.19
C ALA A 72 -5.18 -0.24 15.78
N SER A 73 -6.06 0.06 14.82
CA SER A 73 -5.68 0.46 13.47
C SER A 73 -4.85 1.75 13.49
N ILE A 74 -3.82 1.81 12.65
CA ILE A 74 -3.05 3.04 12.42
C ILE A 74 -3.94 4.04 11.67
N ASP A 75 -3.93 5.30 12.12
CA ASP A 75 -4.63 6.38 11.46
C ASP A 75 -4.01 6.65 10.07
N ALA A 76 -4.81 6.48 9.02
CA ALA A 76 -4.35 6.63 7.64
C ALA A 76 -3.97 8.08 7.28
N HIS A 77 -4.56 9.08 7.95
CA HIS A 77 -4.22 10.48 7.73
C HIS A 77 -2.82 10.76 8.31
N GLU A 78 -2.53 10.25 9.51
CA GLU A 78 -1.20 10.33 10.11
C GLU A 78 -0.16 9.56 9.29
N ALA A 79 -0.44 8.31 8.89
CA ALA A 79 0.45 7.52 8.05
C ALA A 79 0.75 8.22 6.71
N MET A 80 -0.27 8.83 6.08
CA MET A 80 -0.10 9.59 4.85
C MET A 80 0.86 10.78 5.01
N SER A 81 0.88 11.42 6.18
CA SER A 81 1.79 12.54 6.48
C SER A 81 3.27 12.12 6.56
N ARG A 82 3.54 10.82 6.73
CA ARG A 82 4.88 10.22 6.78
C ARG A 82 5.46 9.88 5.41
N THR A 83 4.61 9.79 4.39
CA THR A 83 5.04 9.58 3.00
C THR A 83 5.76 10.82 2.47
N ALA A 84 6.63 10.67 1.47
CA ALA A 84 7.29 11.81 0.83
C ALA A 84 7.68 11.52 -0.62
N LEU A 85 7.74 12.57 -1.44
CA LEU A 85 8.48 12.57 -2.72
C LEU A 85 9.68 13.51 -2.58
N GLY A 86 10.88 12.94 -2.48
CA GLY A 86 12.06 13.70 -2.06
C GLY A 86 11.84 14.29 -0.67
N THR A 87 11.95 15.61 -0.52
CA THR A 87 11.73 16.31 0.76
C THR A 87 10.27 16.70 1.00
N GLN A 88 9.37 16.42 0.05
CA GLN A 88 8.01 16.94 0.03
C GLN A 88 7.03 15.93 0.65
N ARG A 89 6.63 16.17 1.91
CA ARG A 89 5.74 15.28 2.66
C ARG A 89 4.35 15.16 2.06
N GLY A 90 3.76 13.98 2.17
CA GLY A 90 2.41 13.70 1.72
C GLY A 90 1.32 14.42 2.53
N PHE A 91 0.11 14.38 2.01
CA PHE A 91 -1.09 14.85 2.72
C PHE A 91 -2.35 14.14 2.21
N ALA A 92 -3.40 14.18 3.01
CA ALA A 92 -4.73 13.71 2.65
C ALA A 92 -5.67 14.91 2.41
N ASP A 93 -6.56 14.78 1.43
CA ASP A 93 -7.63 15.73 1.11
C ASP A 93 -8.95 15.31 1.75
N PHE A 94 -8.83 14.85 3.00
CA PHE A 94 -9.90 14.30 3.82
C PHE A 94 -9.69 14.81 5.23
N GLU A 95 -10.77 15.05 5.96
CA GLU A 95 -10.69 15.10 7.41
C GLU A 95 -10.41 13.70 7.97
N PRO A 96 -9.68 13.53 9.09
CA PRO A 96 -9.34 12.21 9.63
C PRO A 96 -10.55 11.29 9.83
N ALA A 97 -11.65 11.84 10.37
CA ALA A 97 -12.90 11.10 10.58
C ALA A 97 -13.60 10.68 9.27
N GLU A 98 -13.39 11.43 8.19
CA GLU A 98 -13.90 11.06 6.87
C GLU A 98 -13.07 9.94 6.26
N LEU A 99 -11.74 10.05 6.34
CA LEU A 99 -10.84 9.03 5.84
C LEU A 99 -11.03 7.68 6.55
N ALA A 100 -11.28 7.70 7.86
CA ALA A 100 -11.55 6.51 8.65
C ALA A 100 -12.79 5.71 8.21
N ARG A 101 -13.68 6.30 7.39
CA ARG A 101 -14.85 5.60 6.81
C ARG A 101 -14.50 4.72 5.62
N PHE A 102 -13.32 4.87 5.03
CA PHE A 102 -12.89 4.06 3.90
C PHE A 102 -12.35 2.70 4.39
N LEU A 103 -13.28 1.76 4.55
CA LEU A 103 -13.00 0.43 5.06
C LEU A 103 -12.71 -0.56 3.92
N PRO A 104 -12.00 -1.66 4.19
CA PRO A 104 -11.88 -2.78 3.26
C PRO A 104 -13.24 -3.22 2.71
N ILE A 105 -13.31 -3.55 1.43
CA ILE A 105 -14.49 -4.17 0.83
C ILE A 105 -14.69 -5.59 1.38
N GLU A 106 -15.92 -6.09 1.34
CA GLU A 106 -16.29 -7.41 1.87
C GLU A 106 -15.45 -8.57 1.31
N SER A 107 -15.06 -8.49 0.03
CA SER A 107 -14.24 -9.52 -0.63
C SER A 107 -12.76 -9.48 -0.26
N VAL A 108 -12.34 -8.58 0.65
CA VAL A 108 -10.95 -8.39 1.05
C VAL A 108 -10.82 -8.52 2.57
N GLU A 109 -10.19 -9.60 2.99
CA GLU A 109 -9.78 -9.81 4.37
C GLU A 109 -8.38 -9.24 4.59
N VAL A 110 -8.26 -8.37 5.60
CA VAL A 110 -6.97 -7.80 6.00
C VAL A 110 -6.43 -8.63 7.17
N PRO A 111 -5.20 -9.15 7.08
CA PRO A 111 -4.58 -9.90 8.17
C PRO A 111 -4.55 -9.13 9.49
N ASP A 112 -4.69 -9.87 10.58
CA ASP A 112 -4.42 -9.37 11.93
C ASP A 112 -2.90 -9.27 12.22
N GLY A 113 -2.57 -8.78 13.41
CA GLY A 113 -1.19 -8.49 13.81
C GLY A 113 -0.78 -7.06 13.46
N ILE A 114 0.43 -6.68 13.88
CA ILE A 114 0.96 -5.32 13.69
C ILE A 114 1.13 -4.97 12.19
N GLY A 115 1.43 -5.98 11.37
CA GLY A 115 1.61 -5.85 9.94
C GLY A 115 1.55 -7.19 9.20
N TYR A 116 1.63 -7.12 7.88
CA TYR A 116 1.59 -8.24 6.95
C TYR A 116 2.34 -7.87 5.66
N ALA A 117 2.56 -8.83 4.76
CA ALA A 117 3.18 -8.57 3.46
C ALA A 117 2.14 -8.65 2.32
N LEU A 118 2.19 -7.71 1.39
CA LEU A 118 1.54 -7.83 0.08
C LEU A 118 2.47 -8.58 -0.87
N LEU A 119 1.89 -9.33 -1.82
CA LEU A 119 2.64 -10.01 -2.87
C LEU A 119 2.23 -9.53 -4.26
N ASN A 120 3.21 -9.49 -5.17
CA ASN A 120 3.02 -9.12 -6.58
C ASN A 120 2.13 -7.89 -6.72
N VAL A 121 2.59 -6.78 -6.14
CA VAL A 121 1.88 -5.51 -6.21
C VAL A 121 2.10 -4.93 -7.60
N ASP A 122 1.03 -4.42 -8.21
CA ASP A 122 1.08 -3.70 -9.48
C ASP A 122 0.36 -2.36 -9.32
N THR A 123 0.96 -1.27 -9.79
CA THR A 123 0.33 0.08 -9.72
C THR A 123 -0.79 0.31 -10.75
N GLY A 124 -0.95 -0.58 -11.73
CA GLY A 124 -2.11 -0.68 -12.59
C GLY A 124 -2.09 0.23 -13.81
N THR A 125 -0.96 0.40 -14.50
CA THR A 125 -0.93 1.17 -15.76
C THR A 125 -1.84 0.55 -16.82
N GLU A 126 -2.06 -0.77 -16.80
CA GLU A 126 -3.04 -1.44 -17.68
C GLU A 126 -4.47 -0.86 -17.53
N TYR A 127 -4.78 -0.27 -16.38
CA TYR A 127 -6.08 0.34 -16.06
C TYR A 127 -6.11 1.85 -16.28
N LEU A 128 -5.12 2.44 -16.96
CA LEU A 128 -5.23 3.81 -17.43
C LEU A 128 -6.41 3.95 -18.39
N ASN A 129 -7.18 5.02 -18.21
CA ASN A 129 -8.41 5.29 -18.95
C ASN A 129 -9.50 4.20 -18.79
N VAL A 130 -9.41 3.38 -17.74
CA VAL A 130 -10.44 2.42 -17.33
C VAL A 130 -11.11 2.96 -16.06
N THR A 131 -12.42 2.72 -15.91
CA THR A 131 -13.13 3.14 -14.70
C THR A 131 -12.72 2.27 -13.51
N PRO A 132 -12.67 2.80 -12.28
CA PRO A 132 -12.45 2.00 -11.07
C PRO A 132 -13.39 0.80 -10.95
N ALA A 133 -14.66 0.95 -11.34
CA ALA A 133 -15.62 -0.15 -11.34
C ALA A 133 -15.23 -1.28 -12.30
N THR A 134 -14.87 -0.95 -13.54
CA THR A 134 -14.45 -1.95 -14.54
C THR A 134 -13.13 -2.62 -14.14
N ALA A 135 -12.18 -1.86 -13.60
CA ALA A 135 -10.91 -2.39 -13.11
C ALA A 135 -11.13 -3.37 -11.95
N LEU A 136 -12.02 -3.05 -11.00
CA LEU A 136 -12.35 -3.96 -9.89
C LEU A 136 -12.94 -5.29 -10.38
N THR A 137 -13.87 -5.25 -11.35
CA THR A 137 -14.43 -6.47 -11.96
C THR A 137 -13.32 -7.31 -12.59
N SER A 138 -12.47 -6.69 -13.42
CA SER A 138 -11.36 -7.37 -14.09
C SER A 138 -10.37 -8.00 -13.10
N LEU A 139 -10.03 -7.30 -12.02
CA LEU A 139 -9.17 -7.81 -10.94
C LEU A 139 -9.77 -9.04 -10.27
N THR A 140 -11.06 -8.98 -9.96
CA THR A 140 -11.78 -10.07 -9.30
C THR A 140 -11.83 -11.31 -10.18
N GLU A 141 -12.08 -11.15 -11.48
CA GLU A 141 -12.14 -12.25 -12.45
C GLU A 141 -10.81 -13.00 -12.59
N ARG A 142 -9.68 -12.32 -12.40
CA ARG A 142 -8.33 -12.93 -12.41
C ARG A 142 -7.81 -13.34 -11.03
N GLY A 143 -8.65 -13.29 -10.00
CA GLY A 143 -8.30 -13.69 -8.63
C GLY A 143 -7.33 -12.74 -7.91
N SER A 144 -7.16 -11.51 -8.40
CA SER A 144 -6.41 -10.46 -7.71
C SER A 144 -7.35 -9.55 -6.93
N THR A 145 -6.80 -8.78 -5.99
CA THR A 145 -7.57 -7.77 -5.25
C THR A 145 -6.96 -6.39 -5.45
N GLY A 146 -7.77 -5.33 -5.35
CA GLY A 146 -7.25 -3.98 -5.26
C GLY A 146 -6.49 -3.76 -3.94
N LEU A 147 -5.82 -2.62 -3.83
CA LEU A 147 -5.24 -2.19 -2.55
C LEU A 147 -6.23 -1.43 -1.67
N THR A 148 -6.09 -1.56 -0.35
CA THR A 148 -6.74 -0.71 0.65
C THR A 148 -6.00 0.63 0.79
N VAL A 149 -6.58 1.60 1.53
CA VAL A 149 -5.91 2.86 1.88
C VAL A 149 -4.58 2.61 2.60
N ALA A 150 -4.58 1.77 3.65
CA ALA A 150 -3.39 1.46 4.43
C ALA A 150 -2.27 0.84 3.56
N GLU A 151 -2.65 -0.07 2.67
CA GLU A 151 -1.75 -0.74 1.73
C GLU A 151 -1.15 0.22 0.71
N GLY A 152 -1.98 1.11 0.13
CA GLY A 152 -1.51 2.13 -0.80
C GLY A 152 -0.53 3.10 -0.14
N VAL A 153 -0.82 3.52 1.09
CA VAL A 153 0.07 4.40 1.88
C VAL A 153 1.37 3.68 2.22
N ALA A 154 1.33 2.41 2.62
CA ALA A 154 2.52 1.61 2.86
C ALA A 154 3.37 1.48 1.59
N LEU A 155 2.76 1.18 0.45
CA LEU A 155 3.45 1.10 -0.85
C LEU A 155 4.23 2.38 -1.15
N ILE A 156 3.61 3.57 -1.08
CA ILE A 156 4.32 4.82 -1.38
C ILE A 156 5.24 5.30 -0.25
N THR A 157 5.14 4.71 0.95
CA THR A 157 6.12 4.92 2.02
C THR A 157 7.42 4.22 1.66
N VAL A 158 7.36 2.94 1.31
CA VAL A 158 8.58 2.14 1.05
C VAL A 158 9.07 2.24 -0.40
N ARG A 159 8.19 2.56 -1.34
CA ARG A 159 8.46 2.74 -2.78
C ARG A 159 7.86 4.06 -3.29
N PRO A 160 8.32 5.22 -2.79
CA PRO A 160 7.82 6.52 -3.24
C PRO A 160 8.05 6.75 -4.75
N ASP A 161 9.03 6.06 -5.34
CA ASP A 161 9.33 6.06 -6.77
C ASP A 161 8.22 5.46 -7.63
N MET A 162 7.27 4.71 -7.05
CA MET A 162 6.13 4.15 -7.76
C MET A 162 5.01 5.16 -8.01
N LEU A 163 4.97 6.25 -7.24
CA LEU A 163 4.05 7.36 -7.49
C LEU A 163 4.64 8.29 -8.56
N ARG A 164 4.28 8.06 -9.82
CA ARG A 164 4.88 8.73 -10.99
C ARG A 164 3.88 9.61 -11.73
N LYS A 165 4.41 10.60 -12.45
CA LYS A 165 3.60 11.46 -13.33
C LYS A 165 2.89 10.58 -14.37
N ASN A 166 1.58 10.76 -14.50
CA ASN A 166 0.69 9.98 -15.38
C ASN A 166 0.56 8.48 -15.05
N LYS A 167 1.10 8.02 -13.92
CA LYS A 167 1.01 6.65 -13.42
C LYS A 167 0.75 6.64 -11.92
N CYS A 168 -0.26 7.40 -11.53
CA CYS A 168 -0.82 7.39 -10.18
C CYS A 168 -1.88 6.27 -10.09
N PHE A 169 -2.51 6.01 -8.95
CA PHE A 169 -3.40 4.85 -8.85
C PHE A 169 -4.53 4.95 -7.83
N SER A 170 -5.63 4.27 -8.14
CA SER A 170 -6.81 4.09 -7.29
C SER A 170 -6.62 2.91 -6.34
N LEU A 171 -7.22 2.99 -5.15
CA LEU A 171 -7.18 2.00 -4.08
C LEU A 171 -8.55 1.33 -3.97
N LEU A 172 -8.78 0.37 -4.87
CA LEU A 172 -10.12 -0.15 -5.16
C LEU A 172 -10.74 -0.96 -4.03
N SER A 173 -9.91 -1.47 -3.12
CA SER A 173 -10.38 -2.29 -2.00
C SER A 173 -10.79 -1.48 -0.78
N SER A 174 -10.86 -0.15 -0.86
CA SER A 174 -11.36 0.70 0.22
C SER A 174 -12.59 1.52 -0.21
N ARG A 175 -13.70 1.39 0.52
CA ARG A 175 -14.98 2.05 0.23
C ARG A 175 -15.59 2.68 1.47
N CYS A 176 -16.35 3.76 1.29
CA CYS A 176 -17.05 4.47 2.38
C CYS A 176 -18.58 4.50 2.22
N GLY A 177 -19.12 3.58 1.40
CA GLY A 177 -20.56 3.43 1.14
C GLY A 177 -21.15 4.34 0.05
N ASP A 178 -20.34 5.23 -0.54
CA ASP A 178 -20.76 6.08 -1.66
C ASP A 178 -19.92 5.83 -2.94
N LYS A 179 -20.03 6.73 -3.92
CA LYS A 179 -19.38 6.60 -5.24
C LYS A 179 -17.89 6.95 -5.25
N ARG A 180 -17.31 7.44 -4.15
CA ARG A 180 -15.90 7.82 -4.08
C ARG A 180 -15.01 6.60 -3.96
N VAL A 181 -13.88 6.66 -4.64
CA VAL A 181 -12.79 5.67 -4.59
C VAL A 181 -11.55 6.41 -4.11
N PRO A 182 -10.88 5.99 -3.03
CA PRO A 182 -9.64 6.62 -2.62
C PRO A 182 -8.56 6.38 -3.68
N ALA A 183 -7.67 7.35 -3.86
CA ALA A 183 -6.60 7.30 -4.84
C ALA A 183 -5.39 8.10 -4.36
N LEU A 184 -4.20 7.68 -4.81
CA LEU A 184 -2.93 8.33 -4.53
C LEU A 184 -2.39 8.97 -5.81
N TRP A 185 -2.03 10.24 -5.75
CA TRP A 185 -1.43 10.96 -6.88
C TRP A 185 -0.50 12.09 -6.47
N ILE A 186 0.19 12.68 -7.45
CA ILE A 186 1.07 13.83 -7.21
C ILE A 186 0.29 15.13 -7.31
N SER A 187 0.30 15.94 -6.25
CA SER A 187 -0.25 17.30 -6.25
C SER A 187 0.75 18.25 -5.58
N GLN A 188 0.99 19.43 -6.16
CA GLN A 188 1.98 20.38 -5.63
C GLN A 188 3.37 19.75 -5.37
N ARG A 189 3.77 18.78 -6.21
CA ARG A 189 5.00 17.98 -6.08
C ARG A 189 5.07 17.13 -4.78
N ARG A 190 3.92 16.84 -4.18
CA ARG A 190 3.77 16.04 -2.96
C ARG A 190 2.86 14.83 -3.23
N PRO A 191 3.02 13.71 -2.52
CA PRO A 191 1.99 12.69 -2.46
C PRO A 191 0.68 13.26 -1.94
N LYS A 192 -0.42 12.95 -2.61
CA LYS A 192 -1.77 13.32 -2.20
C LYS A 192 -2.64 12.07 -2.15
N LEU A 193 -3.27 11.84 -1.00
CA LEU A 193 -4.38 10.91 -0.85
C LEU A 193 -5.68 11.69 -0.99
N GLY A 194 -6.45 11.40 -2.02
CA GLY A 194 -7.78 11.98 -2.20
C GLY A 194 -8.71 10.92 -2.80
N TRP A 195 -9.67 11.33 -3.62
CA TRP A 195 -10.58 10.39 -4.26
C TRP A 195 -10.93 10.75 -5.71
N CYS A 196 -11.39 9.75 -6.45
CA CYS A 196 -12.03 9.86 -7.75
C CYS A 196 -13.42 9.22 -7.74
N TRP A 197 -14.20 9.43 -8.80
CA TRP A 197 -15.53 8.82 -8.93
C TRP A 197 -15.41 7.41 -9.51
N ASN A 198 -16.14 6.44 -8.93
CA ASN A 198 -16.09 5.03 -9.34
C ASN A 198 -16.38 4.76 -10.82
N GLY A 199 -17.14 5.63 -11.47
CA GLY A 199 -17.51 5.53 -12.89
C GLY A 199 -16.67 6.39 -13.84
N ASN A 200 -15.65 7.09 -13.35
CA ASN A 200 -14.89 8.04 -14.17
C ASN A 200 -13.52 7.46 -14.53
N PRO A 201 -13.20 7.33 -15.83
CA PRO A 201 -11.87 6.92 -16.26
C PRO A 201 -10.89 8.10 -16.20
N HIS A 202 -9.61 7.80 -16.01
CA HIS A 202 -8.54 8.78 -15.96
C HIS A 202 -7.33 8.29 -16.74
N THR A 203 -6.80 9.10 -17.65
CA THR A 203 -5.61 8.77 -18.45
C THR A 203 -4.29 8.79 -17.68
N TRP A 204 -4.32 9.18 -16.39
CA TRP A 204 -3.15 9.36 -15.53
C TRP A 204 -3.22 8.55 -14.22
N LEU A 205 -4.34 7.87 -13.98
CA LEU A 205 -4.65 7.13 -12.75
C LEU A 205 -5.04 5.69 -13.11
N GLY A 206 -4.18 4.75 -12.75
CA GLY A 206 -4.44 3.32 -12.84
C GLY A 206 -5.24 2.79 -11.65
N SER A 207 -5.19 1.48 -11.45
CA SER A 207 -5.82 0.79 -10.31
C SER A 207 -4.84 -0.20 -9.70
N ALA A 208 -4.35 0.12 -8.50
CA ALA A 208 -3.33 -0.69 -7.85
C ALA A 208 -3.92 -2.00 -7.31
N SER A 209 -3.15 -3.07 -7.41
CA SER A 209 -3.58 -4.41 -7.05
C SER A 209 -2.48 -5.26 -6.43
N THR A 210 -2.88 -6.38 -5.85
CA THR A 210 -2.01 -7.39 -5.27
C THR A 210 -2.56 -8.79 -5.55
N ALA A 211 -1.67 -9.76 -5.69
CA ALA A 211 -2.03 -11.17 -5.80
C ALA A 211 -2.43 -11.78 -4.44
N GLY A 212 -1.99 -11.21 -3.31
CA GLY A 212 -2.29 -11.78 -2.01
C GLY A 212 -1.67 -11.05 -0.83
N ARG A 213 -2.15 -11.41 0.36
CA ARG A 213 -1.69 -10.91 1.66
C ARG A 213 -1.15 -12.08 2.47
N LEU A 214 0.08 -11.99 2.94
CA LEU A 214 0.70 -12.98 3.80
C LEU A 214 0.69 -12.47 5.25
N PRO A 215 -0.02 -13.14 6.18
CA PRO A 215 -0.07 -12.73 7.57
C PRO A 215 1.27 -12.96 8.27
N LEU A 216 1.43 -12.37 9.46
CA LEU A 216 2.43 -12.84 10.42
C LEU A 216 2.13 -14.31 10.78
N PRO A 217 3.16 -15.17 10.82
CA PRO A 217 3.02 -16.59 11.16
C PRO A 217 2.68 -16.84 12.63
#